data_AF-A0A7V2WN77-F1
#
_entry.id   AF-A0A7V2WN77-F1
#
_cell.length_a   1.000
_cell.length_b   1.000
_cell.length_c   1.000
_cell.angle_alpha   90.00
_cell.angle_beta   90.00
_cell.angle_gamma   90.00
#
_symmetry.space_group_name_H-M   'P 1'
#
loop_
_entity.id
_entity.type
_entity.pdbx_description
1 polymer ?
#
loop_
_entity_poly.entity_id
_entity_poly.type
_entity_poly.pdbx_seq_one_letter_code
_entity_poly.pdbx_strand_id
1 'polypeptide(L)' 'MLQFVFDPFPQASLAVEGTSQRFPVRRVFCVGRNYGAHAKEMGHDPDREPPFFFTKPADAV' A
#
# COMPACT_ATOMS: atom_id res chain seq x y z
N MET A 1 -21.93 -0.29 -19.96
CA MET A 1 -20.61 -0.89 -19.62
C MET A 1 -19.54 -0.18 -20.40
N LEU A 2 -18.35 -0.03 -19.82
CA LEU A 2 -17.20 0.50 -20.56
C LEU A 2 -16.73 -0.54 -21.57
N GLN A 3 -16.31 -0.10 -22.76
CA GLN A 3 -15.62 -0.94 -23.74
C GLN A 3 -14.12 -0.62 -23.66
N PHE A 4 -13.32 -1.64 -23.36
CA PHE A 4 -11.87 -1.57 -23.40
C PHE A 4 -11.36 -2.28 -24.66
N VAL A 5 -10.21 -1.86 -25.15
CA VAL A 5 -9.58 -2.46 -26.34
C VAL A 5 -9.00 -3.87 -26.06
N PHE A 6 -8.82 -4.22 -24.78
CA PHE A 6 -8.51 -5.55 -24.25
C PHE A 6 -9.13 -5.68 -22.85
N ASP A 7 -9.23 -6.92 -22.34
CA ASP A 7 -9.81 -7.17 -21.02
C ASP A 7 -9.01 -6.49 -19.90
N PRO A 8 -9.66 -5.73 -19.00
CA PRO A 8 -8.96 -5.11 -17.88
C PRO A 8 -8.48 -6.20 -16.90
N PHE A 9 -7.35 -5.93 -16.24
CA PHE A 9 -6.89 -6.79 -15.15
C PHE A 9 -7.94 -6.87 -14.03
N PRO A 10 -8.07 -8.04 -13.36
CA PRO A 10 -8.95 -8.17 -12.22
C PRO A 10 -8.65 -7.12 -11.15
N GLN A 11 -9.69 -6.57 -10.53
CA GLN A 11 -9.55 -5.60 -9.45
C GLN A 11 -8.85 -6.24 -8.25
N ALA A 12 -7.67 -5.73 -7.89
CA ALA A 12 -6.98 -6.10 -6.66
C ALA A 12 -7.92 -5.90 -5.45
N SER A 13 -8.02 -6.91 -4.61
CA SER A 13 -8.95 -6.93 -3.49
C SER A 13 -8.44 -7.77 -2.34
N LEU A 14 -8.88 -7.45 -1.12
CA LEU A 14 -8.56 -8.21 0.09
C LEU A 14 -9.74 -9.06 0.55
N ALA A 15 -9.44 -10.17 1.23
CA ALA A 15 -10.45 -10.93 1.95
C ALA A 15 -10.99 -10.10 3.13
N VAL A 16 -12.27 -10.26 3.43
CA VAL A 16 -12.90 -9.70 4.63
C VAL A 16 -13.30 -10.86 5.53
N GLU A 17 -12.85 -10.82 6.78
CA GLU A 17 -13.12 -11.89 7.75
C GLU A 17 -14.64 -12.09 7.96
N GLY A 18 -15.09 -13.34 8.00
CA GLY A 18 -16.50 -13.69 8.22
C GLY A 18 -17.43 -13.54 7.01
N THR A 19 -16.91 -13.24 5.81
CA THR A 19 -17.74 -13.12 4.59
C THR A 19 -16.97 -13.52 3.33
N SER A 20 -17.71 -13.89 2.27
CA SER A 20 -17.15 -14.09 0.92
C SER A 20 -17.00 -12.78 0.14
N GLN A 21 -17.49 -11.66 0.66
CA GLN A 21 -17.30 -10.35 0.07
C GLN A 21 -15.83 -9.90 0.13
N ARG A 22 -15.46 -8.99 -0.78
CA ARG A 22 -14.07 -8.53 -0.98
C ARG A 22 -13.97 -7.01 -0.80
N PHE A 23 -12.86 -6.53 -0.23
CA PHE A 23 -12.57 -5.10 -0.14
C PHE A 23 -11.74 -4.65 -1.34
N PRO A 24 -12.23 -3.76 -2.23
CA PRO A 24 -11.49 -3.34 -3.41
C PRO A 24 -10.36 -2.36 -3.06
N VAL A 25 -9.12 -2.72 -3.38
CA VAL A 25 -7.95 -1.88 -3.11
C VAL A 25 -7.86 -0.75 -4.14
N ARG A 26 -7.78 0.50 -3.66
CA ARG A 26 -7.64 1.68 -4.54
C ARG A 26 -6.19 2.16 -4.67
N ARG A 27 -5.59 2.59 -3.56
CA ARG A 27 -4.20 3.07 -3.50
C ARG A 27 -3.55 2.53 -2.25
N VAL A 28 -2.27 2.18 -2.35
CA VAL A 28 -1.45 1.73 -1.23
C VAL A 28 -0.50 2.85 -0.86
N PHE A 29 -0.68 3.41 0.34
CA PHE A 29 0.24 4.37 0.93
C PHE A 29 1.09 3.65 1.96
N CYS A 30 2.40 3.81 1.86
CA CYS A 30 3.36 3.23 2.76
C CYS A 30 4.09 4.35 3.50
N VAL A 31 4.36 4.16 4.79
CA VAL A 31 5.13 5.10 5.61
C VAL A 31 6.52 4.54 5.83
N GLY A 32 7.54 5.26 5.36
CA GLY A 32 8.94 4.95 5.60
C GLY A 32 9.41 5.51 6.95
N ARG A 33 10.30 4.78 7.64
CA ARG A 33 10.95 5.18 8.89
C ARG A 33 9.99 5.58 10.02
N ASN A 34 8.84 4.91 10.12
CA ASN A 34 7.83 5.21 11.13
C ASN A 34 8.11 4.60 12.53
N TYR A 35 9.29 4.00 12.72
CA TYR A 35 9.73 3.41 13.98
C TYR A 35 11.18 3.85 14.26
N GLY A 36 11.43 4.44 15.42
CA GLY A 36 12.73 5.05 15.75
C GLY A 36 13.90 4.06 15.73
N ALA A 37 13.70 2.82 16.18
CA ALA A 37 14.73 1.78 16.13
C ALA A 37 15.13 1.44 14.70
N HIS A 38 14.15 1.30 13.80
CA HIS A 38 14.39 1.01 12.39
C HIS A 38 15.01 2.21 11.64
N ALA A 39 14.61 3.44 11.97
CA ALA A 39 15.26 4.63 11.43
C ALA A 39 16.76 4.65 11.78
N LYS A 40 17.10 4.39 13.06
CA LYS A 40 18.49 4.32 13.54
C LYS A 40 19.30 3.19 12.90
N GLU A 41 18.71 2.00 12.76
CA GLU A 41 19.30 0.86 12.05
C GLU A 41 19.74 1.26 10.63
N MET A 42 18.92 2.06 9.95
CA MET A 42 19.17 2.52 8.59
C MET A 42 20.06 3.77 8.53
N GLY A 43 20.65 4.21 9.64
CA GLY A 43 21.56 5.35 9.72
C GLY A 43 20.88 6.72 9.81
N HIS A 44 19.59 6.77 10.17
CA HIS A 44 18.81 8.00 10.27
C HIS A 44 18.58 8.43 11.72
N ASP A 45 18.50 9.74 11.93
CA ASP A 45 18.13 10.34 13.21
C ASP A 45 16.61 10.58 13.24
N PRO A 46 15.82 9.74 13.96
CA PRO A 46 14.37 9.85 13.99
C PRO A 46 13.88 11.13 14.68
N ASP A 47 14.73 11.80 15.45
CA ASP A 47 14.38 13.05 16.13
C ASP A 47 14.61 14.28 15.23
N ARG A 48 15.22 14.08 14.05
CA ARG A 48 15.51 15.14 13.07
C ARG A 48 14.86 14.92 11.71
N GLU A 49 14.66 13.67 11.30
CA GLU A 49 14.04 13.32 10.01
C GLU A 49 12.63 12.75 10.21
N PRO A 50 11.57 13.43 9.72
CA PRO A 50 10.21 12.92 9.86
C PRO A 50 9.99 11.67 8.98
N PRO A 51 8.97 10.84 9.29
CA PRO A 51 8.51 9.80 8.38
C PRO A 51 8.09 10.39 7.03
N PHE A 52 8.19 9.57 5.98
CA PHE A 52 7.82 9.98 4.63
C PHE A 52 6.87 8.97 3.98
N PHE A 53 6.14 9.42 2.96
CA PHE A 53 5.21 8.58 2.22
C PHE A 53 5.81 8.13 0.89
N PHE A 54 5.55 6.88 0.53
CA PHE A 54 5.70 6.37 -0.82
C PHE A 54 4.49 5.49 -1.16
N THR A 55 4.35 5.11 -2.43
CA THR A 55 3.19 4.33 -2.88
C THR A 55 3.61 3.03 -3.56
N LYS A 56 2.73 2.03 -3.49
CA LYS A 56 2.79 0.83 -4.33
C LYS A 56 1.55 0.79 -5.24
N PRO A 57 1.64 0.23 -6.45
CA PRO A 57 0.45 0.01 -7.27
C PRO A 57 -0.46 -1.01 -6.59
N ALA A 58 -1.77 -0.93 -6.84
CA ALA A 58 -2.77 -1.72 -6.11
C ALA A 58 -2.65 -3.22 -6.35
N ASP A 59 -2.13 -3.62 -7.51
CA ASP A 59 -1.85 -4.99 -7.94
C ASP A 59 -0.57 -5.59 -7.34
N ALA A 60 0.17 -4.82 -6.52
CA ALA A 60 1.29 -5.33 -5.72
C ALA A 60 0.86 -5.80 -4.31
N VAL A 61 -0.45 -5.90 -4.05
CA VAL A 61 -1.07 -6.34 -2.77
C VAL A 61 -1.56 -7.77 -2.86
#